data_AF-A0AAD7KVP0-F1
#
_entry.id   AF-A0AAD7KVP0-F1
#
_cell.length_a   1.000
_cell.length_b   1.000
_cell.length_c   1.000
_cell.angle_alpha   90.00
_cell.angle_beta   90.00
_cell.angle_gamma   90.00
#
_symmetry.space_group_name_H-M   'P 1'
#
loop_
_entity.id
_entity.type
_entity.pdbx_description
1 polymer ?
#
loop_
_entity_poly.entity_id
_entity_poly.type
_entity_poly.pdbx_seq_one_letter_code
_entity_poly.pdbx_strand_id
1 'polypeptide(L)'
;MCFKVRTGVMNRLGCSMEKLAAEILWLGQKLAACGCAEEVVWKLAEASNLGWPALSAEPRLQGSLLKVSVFFFKQARDMDDKDETAEESNREEHRQTKLKMLTSWLPLLCVASNGTDIPVLSSGERAELERILEETIETLEPEKEQEQVLSLWLHHFTCSVSSDWPNLHASYTRWCNASRKLFLLQ
;
A
#
# COMPACT_ATOMS: atom_id res chain seq x y z
N MET A 1 15.43 12.35 39.81
CA MET A 1 14.12 11.79 40.21
C MET A 1 13.42 11.24 38.97
N CYS A 2 12.75 10.11 39.14
CA CYS A 2 12.52 9.07 38.15
C CYS A 2 11.60 9.43 36.97
N PHE A 3 12.10 9.27 35.74
CA PHE A 3 11.28 8.95 34.57
C PHE A 3 10.87 7.47 34.65
N LYS A 4 9.74 7.14 35.30
CA LYS A 4 9.25 5.75 35.33
C LYS A 4 7.73 5.62 35.24
N VAL A 5 7.03 6.58 34.60
CA VAL A 5 5.55 6.53 34.49
C VAL A 5 5.03 6.55 33.03
N ARG A 6 5.85 6.87 32.01
CA ARG A 6 5.36 6.95 30.60
C ARG A 6 5.25 5.61 29.85
N THR A 7 5.93 4.55 30.28
CA THR A 7 5.96 3.28 29.55
C THR A 7 4.63 2.50 29.63
N GLY A 8 3.89 2.62 30.73
CA GLY A 8 2.63 1.87 30.93
C GLY A 8 1.41 2.42 30.18
N VAL A 9 1.41 3.70 29.81
CA VAL A 9 0.33 4.33 29.03
C VAL A 9 0.58 4.14 27.54
N MET A 10 1.83 4.27 27.08
CA MET A 10 2.21 4.09 25.67
C MET A 10 1.96 2.65 25.21
N ASN A 11 2.31 1.65 26.02
CA ASN A 11 2.01 0.23 25.71
C ASN A 11 0.51 -0.07 25.63
N ARG A 12 -0.33 0.57 26.46
CA ARG A 12 -1.79 0.39 26.39
C ARG A 12 -2.37 1.05 25.14
N LEU A 13 -1.86 2.23 24.77
CA LEU A 13 -2.27 2.94 23.56
C LEU A 13 -1.87 2.17 22.30
N GLY A 14 -0.63 1.65 22.24
CA GLY A 14 -0.15 0.77 21.16
C GLY A 14 -1.02 -0.47 20.99
N CYS A 15 -1.29 -1.19 22.09
CA CYS A 15 -2.18 -2.35 22.07
C CYS A 15 -3.62 -2.00 21.64
N SER A 16 -4.10 -0.80 21.96
CA SER A 16 -5.40 -0.30 21.51
C SER A 16 -5.42 0.04 20.02
N MET A 17 -4.32 0.57 19.47
CA MET A 17 -4.20 0.90 18.05
C MET A 17 -4.02 -0.35 17.19
N GLU A 18 -3.25 -1.34 17.65
CA GLU A 18 -3.14 -2.65 17.01
C GLU A 18 -4.52 -3.34 16.96
N LYS A 19 -5.28 -3.27 18.05
CA LYS A 19 -6.66 -3.76 18.07
C LYS A 19 -7.53 -3.01 17.06
N LEU A 20 -7.45 -1.68 17.01
CA LEU A 20 -8.20 -0.89 16.04
C LEU A 20 -7.86 -1.29 14.59
N ALA A 21 -6.58 -1.52 14.28
CA ALA A 21 -6.17 -2.00 12.96
C ALA A 21 -6.78 -3.39 12.65
N ALA A 22 -6.83 -4.29 13.63
CA ALA A 22 -7.48 -5.59 13.49
C ALA A 22 -9.00 -5.47 13.27
N GLU A 23 -9.67 -4.55 13.95
CA GLU A 23 -11.10 -4.27 13.76
C GLU A 23 -11.36 -3.66 12.37
N ILE A 24 -10.49 -2.75 11.89
CA ILE A 24 -10.58 -2.19 10.53
C ILE A 24 -10.43 -3.30 9.48
N LEU A 25 -9.45 -4.19 9.65
CA LEU A 25 -9.27 -5.34 8.77
C LEU A 25 -10.51 -6.24 8.77
N TRP A 26 -11.05 -6.55 9.95
CA TRP A 26 -12.25 -7.38 10.08
C TRP A 26 -13.47 -6.73 9.42
N LEU A 27 -13.70 -5.43 9.63
CA LEU A 27 -14.79 -4.69 8.99
C LEU A 27 -14.65 -4.69 7.46
N GLY A 28 -13.44 -4.45 6.95
CA GLY A 28 -13.15 -4.52 5.51
C GLY A 28 -13.47 -5.90 4.93
N GLN A 29 -13.03 -6.96 5.60
CA GLN A 29 -13.34 -8.34 5.20
C GLN A 29 -14.84 -8.63 5.21
N LYS A 30 -15.58 -8.12 6.20
CA LYS A 30 -17.03 -8.27 6.28
C LYS A 30 -17.75 -7.53 5.17
N LEU A 31 -17.37 -6.30 4.89
CA LEU A 31 -17.93 -5.51 3.79
C LEU A 31 -17.68 -6.18 2.43
N ALA A 32 -16.45 -6.64 2.18
CA ALA A 32 -16.11 -7.39 0.97
C ALA A 32 -16.93 -8.68 0.82
N ALA A 33 -17.11 -9.44 1.90
CA ALA A 33 -17.94 -10.65 1.91
C ALA A 33 -19.44 -10.37 1.64
N CYS A 34 -19.91 -9.16 1.92
CA CYS A 34 -21.25 -8.69 1.59
C CYS A 34 -21.39 -8.13 0.16
N GLY A 35 -20.32 -8.13 -0.63
CA GLY A 35 -20.31 -7.58 -1.99
C GLY A 35 -19.94 -6.09 -2.08
N CYS A 36 -19.61 -5.44 -0.97
CA CYS A 36 -19.22 -4.02 -0.92
C CYS A 36 -17.69 -3.85 -0.96
N ALA A 37 -17.01 -4.59 -1.84
CA ALA A 37 -15.55 -4.54 -1.95
C ALA A 37 -15.06 -3.18 -2.49
N GLU A 38 -15.85 -2.52 -3.32
CA GLU A 38 -15.51 -1.22 -3.90
C GLU A 38 -15.50 -0.10 -2.85
N GLU A 39 -16.51 -0.06 -1.98
CA GLU A 39 -16.54 0.90 -0.88
C GLU A 39 -15.36 0.73 0.07
N VAL A 40 -14.90 -0.50 0.26
CA VAL A 40 -13.72 -0.83 1.07
C VAL A 40 -12.47 -0.17 0.47
N VAL A 41 -12.27 -0.29 -0.84
CA VAL A 41 -11.15 0.34 -1.56
C VAL A 41 -11.25 1.86 -1.52
N TRP A 42 -12.44 2.42 -1.81
CA TRP A 42 -12.69 3.86 -1.77
C TRP A 42 -12.38 4.46 -0.39
N LYS A 43 -12.86 3.82 0.68
CA LYS A 43 -12.61 4.29 2.06
C LYS A 43 -11.13 4.26 2.43
N LEU A 44 -10.36 3.30 1.92
CA LEU A 44 -8.92 3.31 2.15
C LEU A 44 -8.24 4.46 1.40
N ALA A 45 -8.62 4.72 0.15
CA ALA A 45 -8.05 5.84 -0.61
C ALA A 45 -8.34 7.19 0.05
N GLU A 46 -9.54 7.37 0.61
CA GLU A 46 -9.91 8.54 1.41
C GLU A 46 -9.11 8.63 2.73
N ALA A 47 -8.67 7.50 3.27
CA ALA A 47 -7.77 7.42 4.43
C ALA A 47 -6.27 7.58 4.07
N SER A 48 -5.95 8.13 2.89
CA SER A 48 -4.58 8.41 2.42
C SER A 48 -3.75 9.25 3.39
N ASN A 49 -4.39 10.14 4.15
CA ASN A 49 -3.75 10.93 5.19
C ASN A 49 -3.12 10.11 6.33
N LEU A 50 -3.46 8.81 6.45
CA LEU A 50 -2.89 7.91 7.45
C LEU A 50 -1.60 7.21 7.00
N GLY A 51 -1.30 7.22 5.69
CA GLY A 51 -0.15 6.49 5.13
C GLY A 51 1.20 7.02 5.62
N TRP A 52 1.40 8.34 5.57
CA TRP A 52 2.66 8.94 6.03
C TRP A 52 2.86 8.88 7.55
N PRO A 53 1.84 9.18 8.40
CA PRO A 53 1.95 8.98 9.84
C PRO A 53 2.25 7.53 10.23
N ALA A 54 1.78 6.55 9.46
CA ALA A 54 2.06 5.13 9.73
C ALA A 54 3.56 4.81 9.67
N LEU A 55 4.37 5.56 8.91
CA LEU A 55 5.83 5.38 8.86
C LEU A 55 6.52 5.69 10.19
N SER A 56 5.89 6.47 11.06
CA SER A 56 6.41 6.83 12.39
C SER A 56 5.81 5.99 13.52
N ALA A 57 4.92 5.05 13.19
CA ALA A 57 4.32 4.15 14.17
C ALA A 57 5.33 3.13 14.71
N GLU A 58 5.05 2.58 15.90
CA GLU A 58 5.85 1.47 16.45
C GLU A 58 5.78 0.24 15.51
N PRO A 59 6.86 -0.56 15.40
CA PRO A 59 6.94 -1.67 14.43
C PRO A 59 5.76 -2.66 14.46
N ARG A 60 5.20 -2.93 15.64
CA ARG A 60 4.04 -3.83 15.79
C ARG A 60 2.77 -3.25 15.17
N LEU A 61 2.55 -1.96 15.35
CA LEU A 61 1.45 -1.23 14.72
C LEU A 61 1.67 -1.12 13.21
N GLN A 62 2.90 -0.85 12.76
CA GLN A 62 3.24 -0.89 11.32
C GLN A 62 2.91 -2.24 10.69
N GLY A 63 3.27 -3.35 11.35
CA GLY A 63 2.89 -4.69 10.89
C GLY A 63 1.38 -4.91 10.83
N SER A 64 0.63 -4.38 11.80
CA SER A 64 -0.84 -4.45 11.79
C SER A 64 -1.44 -3.64 10.64
N LEU A 65 -0.95 -2.42 10.42
CA LEU A 65 -1.36 -1.55 9.30
C LEU A 65 -0.93 -2.12 7.94
N LEU A 66 0.18 -2.84 7.88
CA LEU A 66 0.61 -3.55 6.67
C LEU A 66 -0.36 -4.67 6.30
N LYS A 67 -0.87 -5.45 7.26
CA LYS A 67 -1.91 -6.46 6.98
C LYS A 67 -3.19 -5.81 6.44
N VAL A 68 -3.54 -4.66 6.99
CA VAL A 68 -4.66 -3.84 6.54
C VAL A 68 -4.45 -3.41 5.08
N SER A 69 -3.31 -2.79 4.75
CA SER A 69 -3.03 -2.33 3.38
C SER A 69 -2.97 -3.48 2.36
N VAL A 70 -2.38 -4.63 2.72
CA VAL A 70 -2.35 -5.84 1.88
C VAL A 70 -3.76 -6.28 1.49
N PHE A 71 -4.67 -6.34 2.47
CA PHE A 71 -6.05 -6.73 2.21
C PHE A 71 -6.72 -5.79 1.21
N PHE A 72 -6.54 -4.48 1.40
CA PHE A 72 -7.14 -3.48 0.52
C PHE A 72 -6.57 -3.50 -0.90
N PHE A 73 -5.25 -3.71 -1.08
CA PHE A 73 -4.68 -3.87 -2.42
C PHE A 73 -5.25 -5.10 -3.15
N LYS A 74 -5.49 -6.20 -2.43
CA LYS A 74 -6.19 -7.36 -3.00
C LYS A 74 -7.61 -7.01 -3.47
N GLN A 75 -8.35 -6.23 -2.67
CA GLN A 75 -9.69 -5.77 -3.07
C GLN A 75 -9.64 -4.84 -4.28
N ALA A 76 -8.64 -3.96 -4.38
CA ALA A 76 -8.49 -3.02 -5.48
C ALA A 76 -8.26 -3.72 -6.83
N ARG A 77 -7.52 -4.83 -6.85
CA ARG A 77 -7.37 -5.67 -8.05
C ARG A 77 -8.70 -6.30 -8.48
N ASP A 78 -9.45 -6.86 -7.53
CA ASP A 78 -10.70 -7.57 -7.83
C ASP A 78 -11.84 -6.64 -8.33
N MET A 79 -11.63 -5.31 -8.31
CA MET A 79 -12.54 -4.34 -8.94
C MET A 79 -12.38 -4.28 -10.46
N ASP A 80 -11.17 -4.45 -10.98
CA ASP A 80 -10.88 -4.31 -12.42
C ASP A 80 -11.56 -5.40 -13.25
N ASP A 81 -11.75 -6.59 -12.69
CA ASP A 81 -12.31 -7.76 -13.37
C ASP A 81 -13.83 -7.65 -13.65
N LYS A 82 -14.51 -6.62 -13.11
CA LYS A 82 -15.99 -6.53 -13.15
C LYS A 82 -16.52 -5.43 -14.05
N ASP A 83 -15.66 -4.57 -14.60
CA ASP A 83 -16.10 -3.27 -15.14
C ASP A 83 -15.62 -3.01 -16.58
N GLU A 84 -15.72 -4.02 -17.47
CA GLU A 84 -15.42 -3.86 -18.91
C GLU A 84 -16.36 -2.86 -19.63
N THR A 85 -17.52 -2.56 -19.03
CA THR A 85 -18.54 -1.64 -19.58
C THR A 85 -18.63 -0.29 -18.85
N ALA A 86 -17.68 0.02 -17.97
CA ALA A 86 -17.70 1.24 -17.16
C ALA A 86 -17.64 2.51 -18.02
N GLU A 87 -18.33 3.56 -17.58
CA GLU A 87 -18.15 4.91 -18.14
C GLU A 87 -16.71 5.40 -17.92
N GLU A 88 -16.22 6.22 -18.85
CA GLU A 88 -14.85 6.77 -18.80
C GLU A 88 -14.57 7.56 -17.50
N SER A 89 -15.59 8.23 -16.95
CA SER A 89 -15.50 8.91 -15.65
C SER A 89 -15.24 7.95 -14.49
N ASN A 90 -15.88 6.78 -14.47
CA ASN A 90 -15.68 5.79 -13.41
C ASN A 90 -14.26 5.21 -13.48
N ARG A 91 -13.76 4.96 -14.70
CA ARG A 91 -12.39 4.49 -14.90
C ARG A 91 -11.34 5.49 -14.42
N GLU A 92 -11.56 6.78 -14.67
CA GLU A 92 -10.69 7.84 -14.15
C GLU A 92 -10.72 7.90 -12.62
N GLU A 93 -11.91 7.82 -12.01
CA GLU A 93 -12.06 7.78 -10.55
C GLU A 93 -11.38 6.57 -9.91
N HIS A 94 -11.49 5.39 -10.54
CA HIS A 94 -10.79 4.18 -10.11
C HIS A 94 -9.27 4.33 -10.24
N ARG A 95 -8.78 4.89 -11.35
CA ARG A 95 -7.34 5.16 -11.54
C ARG A 95 -6.81 6.13 -10.49
N GLN A 96 -7.53 7.22 -10.20
CA GLN A 96 -7.17 8.18 -9.14
C GLN A 96 -7.20 7.54 -7.75
N THR A 97 -8.16 6.65 -7.49
CA THR A 97 -8.25 5.88 -6.24
C THR A 97 -7.01 5.00 -6.05
N LYS A 98 -6.61 4.26 -7.10
CA LYS A 98 -5.39 3.43 -7.09
C LYS A 98 -4.13 4.26 -6.89
N LEU A 99 -4.02 5.39 -7.59
CA LEU A 99 -2.88 6.31 -7.44
C LEU A 99 -2.76 6.81 -5.99
N LYS A 100 -3.87 7.26 -5.39
CA LYS A 100 -3.91 7.69 -3.98
C LYS A 100 -3.48 6.56 -3.04
N MET A 101 -3.96 5.34 -3.27
CA MET A 101 -3.58 4.19 -2.45
C MET A 101 -2.09 3.88 -2.55
N LEU A 102 -1.55 3.80 -3.77
CA LEU A 102 -0.13 3.53 -4.01
C LEU A 102 0.74 4.60 -3.38
N THR A 103 0.45 5.88 -3.64
CA THR A 103 1.27 6.99 -3.11
C THR A 103 1.21 7.11 -1.59
N SER A 104 0.12 6.68 -0.95
CA SER A 104 -0.04 6.79 0.51
C SER A 104 0.52 5.58 1.26
N TRP A 105 0.29 4.36 0.75
CA TRP A 105 0.54 3.13 1.50
C TRP A 105 1.79 2.38 1.05
N LEU A 106 2.30 2.60 -0.17
CA LEU A 106 3.53 1.98 -0.66
C LEU A 106 4.76 2.27 0.23
N PRO A 107 4.97 3.50 0.74
CA PRO A 107 6.06 3.77 1.67
C PRO A 107 6.04 2.87 2.91
N LEU A 108 4.84 2.56 3.44
CA LEU A 108 4.69 1.69 4.61
C LEU A 108 5.11 0.26 4.28
N LEU A 109 4.83 -0.22 3.07
CA LEU A 109 5.23 -1.55 2.63
C LEU A 109 6.76 -1.69 2.62
N CYS A 110 7.48 -0.66 2.16
CA CYS A 110 8.96 -0.67 2.15
C CYS A 110 9.57 -0.69 3.56
N VAL A 111 8.93 -0.03 4.53
CA VAL A 111 9.51 0.20 5.87
C VAL A 111 9.08 -0.84 6.91
N ALA A 112 7.81 -1.25 6.91
CA ALA A 112 7.24 -2.09 7.96
C ALA A 112 7.83 -3.52 8.02
N SER A 113 8.52 -3.96 6.96
CA SER A 113 9.25 -5.22 6.89
C SER A 113 10.55 -5.24 7.70
N ASN A 114 11.04 -4.09 8.20
CA ASN A 114 12.36 -3.94 8.84
C ASN A 114 12.36 -4.06 10.37
N GLY A 115 11.20 -4.25 11.02
CA GLY A 115 11.08 -3.99 12.47
C GLY A 115 10.57 -5.13 13.36
N THR A 116 10.30 -6.33 12.82
CA THR A 116 9.70 -7.43 13.59
C THR A 116 10.48 -8.74 13.46
N ASP A 117 10.78 -9.40 14.60
CA ASP A 117 11.48 -10.70 14.64
C ASP A 117 10.73 -11.82 13.90
N ILE A 118 9.42 -11.66 13.73
CA ILE A 118 8.55 -12.57 12.98
C ILE A 118 8.10 -11.84 11.70
N PRO A 119 8.26 -12.47 10.52
CA PRO A 119 7.77 -11.87 9.28
C PRO A 119 6.24 -11.72 9.34
N VAL A 120 5.75 -10.49 9.13
CA VAL A 120 4.32 -10.15 9.17
C VAL A 120 3.51 -10.86 8.08
N LEU A 121 4.15 -11.12 6.94
CA LEU A 121 3.63 -11.84 5.79
C LEU A 121 4.56 -12.99 5.43
N SER A 122 4.00 -14.10 4.95
CA SER A 122 4.76 -15.17 4.32
C SER A 122 5.40 -14.73 3.00
N SER A 123 6.40 -15.47 2.52
CA SER A 123 7.04 -15.21 1.22
C SER A 123 6.04 -15.26 0.06
N GLY A 124 5.07 -16.18 0.10
CA GLY A 124 4.02 -16.27 -0.91
C GLY A 124 3.08 -15.05 -0.90
N GLU A 125 2.68 -14.57 0.28
CA GLU A 125 1.86 -13.35 0.39
C GLU A 125 2.59 -12.11 -0.09
N ARG A 126 3.90 -12.04 0.14
CA ARG A 126 4.77 -10.97 -0.36
C ARG A 126 4.85 -10.96 -1.89
N ALA A 127 5.09 -12.11 -2.51
CA ALA A 127 5.18 -12.23 -3.96
C ALA A 127 3.83 -11.94 -4.65
N GLU A 128 2.73 -12.41 -4.07
CA GLU A 128 1.39 -12.10 -4.59
C GLU A 128 1.07 -10.61 -4.50
N LEU A 129 1.47 -9.94 -3.42
CA LEU A 129 1.28 -8.50 -3.31
C LEU A 129 2.16 -7.72 -4.28
N GLU A 130 3.41 -8.13 -4.51
CA GLU A 130 4.26 -7.54 -5.56
C GLU A 130 3.57 -7.60 -6.92
N ARG A 131 3.04 -8.77 -7.31
CA ARG A 131 2.27 -8.92 -8.55
C ARG A 131 1.07 -7.96 -8.62
N ILE A 132 0.28 -7.88 -7.55
CA ILE A 132 -0.87 -6.96 -7.46
C ILE A 132 -0.43 -5.50 -7.64
N LEU A 133 0.67 -5.10 -6.99
CA LEU A 133 1.20 -3.74 -7.10
C LEU A 133 1.67 -3.45 -8.53
N GLU A 134 2.37 -4.39 -9.17
CA GLU A 134 2.81 -4.24 -10.56
C GLU A 134 1.62 -4.10 -11.52
N GLU A 135 0.62 -4.97 -11.41
CA GLU A 135 -0.62 -4.91 -12.19
C GLU A 135 -1.35 -3.58 -11.97
N THR A 136 -1.45 -3.13 -10.72
CA THR A 136 -2.09 -1.84 -10.39
C THR A 136 -1.34 -0.67 -11.03
N ILE A 137 0.00 -0.67 -10.96
CA ILE A 137 0.85 0.38 -11.56
C ILE A 137 0.69 0.41 -13.08
N GLU A 138 0.57 -0.74 -13.74
CA GLU A 138 0.37 -0.81 -15.19
C GLU A 138 -0.93 -0.13 -15.65
N THR A 139 -1.95 -0.05 -14.79
CA THR A 139 -3.21 0.65 -15.11
C THR A 139 -3.11 2.18 -15.01
N LEU A 140 -2.02 2.72 -14.47
CA LEU A 140 -1.81 4.16 -14.31
C LEU A 140 -1.26 4.82 -15.57
N GLU A 141 -1.41 6.15 -15.67
CA GLU A 141 -0.84 6.93 -16.76
C GLU A 141 0.70 6.84 -16.79
N PRO A 142 1.32 6.37 -17.89
CA PRO A 142 2.76 6.06 -17.91
C PRO A 142 3.70 7.23 -17.64
N GLU A 143 3.39 8.42 -18.13
CA GLU A 143 4.31 9.55 -18.07
C GLU A 143 4.33 10.19 -16.68
N LYS A 144 3.16 10.39 -16.07
CA LYS A 144 3.05 11.16 -14.83
C LYS A 144 2.85 10.28 -13.61
N GLU A 145 1.89 9.37 -13.66
CA GLU A 145 1.43 8.64 -12.48
C GLU A 145 2.33 7.46 -12.16
N GLN A 146 2.73 6.69 -13.18
CA GLN A 146 3.72 5.62 -12.99
C GLN A 146 5.06 6.19 -12.51
N GLU A 147 5.53 7.30 -13.09
CA GLU A 147 6.76 7.97 -12.63
C GLU A 147 6.66 8.36 -11.15
N GLN A 148 5.54 8.97 -10.75
CA GLN A 148 5.32 9.37 -9.36
C GLN A 148 5.40 8.19 -8.39
N VAL A 149 4.70 7.09 -8.68
CA VAL A 149 4.67 5.90 -7.82
C VAL A 149 6.04 5.20 -7.79
N LEU A 150 6.68 5.03 -8.95
CA LEU A 150 7.95 4.33 -9.05
C LEU A 150 9.12 5.12 -8.45
N SER A 151 9.09 6.45 -8.56
CA SER A 151 10.08 7.32 -7.90
C SER A 151 9.92 7.28 -6.38
N LEU A 152 8.68 7.31 -5.89
CA LEU A 152 8.37 7.17 -4.47
C LEU A 152 8.83 5.81 -3.94
N TRP A 153 8.51 4.73 -4.65
CA TRP A 153 8.97 3.39 -4.33
C TRP A 153 10.50 3.34 -4.24
N LEU A 154 11.21 3.80 -5.27
CA LEU A 154 12.67 3.74 -5.34
C LEU A 154 13.32 4.48 -4.16
N HIS A 155 12.79 5.66 -3.80
CA HIS A 155 13.24 6.41 -2.64
C HIS A 155 13.13 5.58 -1.35
N HIS A 156 11.94 5.04 -1.04
CA HIS A 156 11.73 4.29 0.19
C HIS A 156 12.41 2.90 0.19
N PHE A 157 12.51 2.27 -0.98
CA PHE A 157 13.20 1.00 -1.16
C PHE A 157 14.70 1.14 -0.91
N THR A 158 15.35 2.17 -1.47
CA THR A 158 16.79 2.40 -1.31
C THR A 158 17.19 2.92 0.07
N CYS A 159 16.30 3.64 0.76
CA CYS A 159 16.54 4.08 2.14
C CYS A 159 16.37 2.95 3.19
N SER A 160 15.79 1.81 2.80
CA SER A 160 15.54 0.68 3.70
C SER A 160 16.75 -0.25 3.74
N VAL A 161 17.59 -0.11 4.77
CA VAL A 161 18.89 -0.81 4.90
C VAL A 161 18.77 -2.35 5.02
N SER A 162 17.57 -2.89 5.28
CA SER A 162 17.36 -4.31 5.61
C SER A 162 16.20 -5.01 4.88
N SER A 163 15.52 -4.36 3.94
CA SER A 163 14.37 -4.98 3.23
C SER A 163 14.49 -4.82 1.72
N ASP A 164 14.61 -5.96 1.05
CA ASP A 164 14.51 -6.10 -0.41
C ASP A 164 13.04 -6.17 -0.90
N TRP A 165 12.10 -5.63 -0.12
CA TRP A 165 10.66 -5.77 -0.36
C TRP A 165 9.90 -4.45 -0.18
N PRO A 166 8.86 -4.14 -1.02
CA PRO A 166 8.45 -4.88 -2.22
C PRO A 166 9.41 -4.64 -3.40
N ASN A 167 9.71 -5.69 -4.18
CA ASN A 167 10.55 -5.60 -5.36
C ASN A 167 9.71 -5.25 -6.60
N LEU A 168 9.69 -3.97 -6.99
CA LEU A 168 9.00 -3.48 -8.19
C LEU A 168 9.95 -3.17 -9.35
N HIS A 169 11.13 -3.81 -9.36
CA HIS A 169 12.19 -3.54 -10.33
C HIS A 169 11.75 -3.82 -11.78
N ALA A 170 10.88 -4.81 -12.00
CA ALA A 170 10.38 -5.13 -13.34
C ALA A 170 9.52 -3.99 -13.90
N SER A 171 8.56 -3.48 -13.10
CA SER A 171 7.77 -2.29 -13.46
C SER A 171 8.63 -1.04 -13.65
N TYR A 172 9.61 -0.80 -12.77
CA TYR A 172 10.56 0.30 -12.93
C TYR A 172 11.36 0.22 -14.24
N THR A 173 11.85 -0.98 -14.59
CA THR A 173 12.60 -1.22 -15.83
C THR A 173 11.74 -1.02 -17.07
N ARG A 174 10.49 -1.49 -17.04
CA ARG A 174 9.53 -1.29 -18.14
C ARG A 174 9.23 0.19 -18.36
N TRP A 175 8.95 0.93 -17.29
CA TRP A 175 8.77 2.38 -17.35
C TRP A 175 10.02 3.08 -17.90
N CYS A 176 11.21 2.78 -17.38
CA CYS A 176 12.47 3.35 -17.88
C CYS A 176 12.65 3.14 -19.40
N ASN A 177 12.34 1.93 -19.87
CA ASN A 177 12.45 1.60 -21.30
C ASN A 177 11.40 2.34 -22.14
N ALA A 178 10.18 2.50 -21.63
CA ALA A 178 9.13 3.27 -22.29
C ALA A 178 9.50 4.76 -22.36
N SER A 179 9.89 5.37 -21.24
CA SER A 179 10.29 6.78 -21.16
C SER A 179 11.47 7.09 -22.07
N ARG A 180 12.50 6.23 -22.12
CA ARG A 180 13.64 6.40 -23.04
C ARG A 180 13.22 6.42 -24.52
N LYS A 181 12.22 5.63 -24.91
CA LYS A 181 11.70 5.65 -26.30
C LYS A 181 11.00 6.97 -26.60
N LEU A 182 10.25 7.53 -25.66
CA LEU A 182 9.59 8.83 -25.81
C LEU A 182 10.60 9.97 -25.98
N PHE A 183 11.68 9.98 -25.20
CA PHE A 183 12.77 10.95 -25.34
C PHE A 183 13.53 10.86 -26.67
N LEU A 184 13.57 9.68 -27.29
CA LEU A 184 14.21 9.49 -28.61
C LEU A 184 13.31 9.87 -29.78
N LEU A 185 12.01 10.12 -29.53
CA LEU A 185 11.02 10.50 -30.53
C LEU A 185 10.67 12.00 -30.51
N GLN A 186 11.27 12.76 -29.57
CA GLN A 186 11.26 14.23 -29.50
C GLN A 186 12.49 14.82 -30.18
#